data_AF-A0A453KX28-F1
#
_entry.id   AF-A0A453KX28-F1
#
_cell.length_a   1.000
_cell.length_b   1.000
_cell.length_c   1.000
_cell.angle_alpha   90.00
_cell.angle_beta   90.00
_cell.angle_gamma   90.00
#
_symmetry.space_group_name_H-M   'P 1'
#
loop_
_entity.id
_entity.type
_entity.pdbx_description
1 polymer ?
#
loop_
_entity_poly.entity_id
_entity_poly.type
_entity_poly.pdbx_seq_one_letter_code
_entity_poly.pdbx_strand_id
1 'polypeptide(L)'
;MVFCGHCQDDCPYVKDPDNGIICCGICGKVLDPNIYDDGPSFVKDSSGQSRLRGSIIKAIEDGCSISRERTEAKGRDEIWQIVHGLHVSGGDDIICTAHNFYKLALDNSFTKGRQTSHVAAACLYIACRRGEKPYLLIDFSDYLHISVYVLGAVFLQLCQVLLLGEHPIVQKLVDPSLFIHRFTERLLGKRNNAVSDTALCIVASMKRDWMQTGRKPSGLCGAALYIAALSHGYDYTKADIAAVVHVCEATLFKRLIEFESTDSGSLTIEDFLAKAYEETVPKCSAKYGEVLCEHKDKGAEHFSHGLCEECYDNFTELSGGLEGGADPPAFQQAEKHRQDAAKRSKETAVVEETLCELNSSDVEDNIMTPWKVEVSEHT
;
A
#
# COMPACT_ATOMS: atom_id res chain seq x y z
N MET A 1 -36.73 0.70 34.08
CA MET A 1 -37.88 0.12 34.81
C MET A 1 -37.33 -0.93 35.74
N VAL A 2 -37.88 -1.07 36.94
CA VAL A 2 -37.38 -1.99 37.97
C VAL A 2 -38.55 -2.80 38.48
N PHE A 3 -38.33 -4.10 38.64
CA PHE A 3 -39.37 -5.01 39.12
C PHE A 3 -39.75 -4.68 40.56
N CYS A 4 -41.04 -4.40 40.80
CA CYS A 4 -41.55 -4.13 42.13
C CYS A 4 -42.22 -5.38 42.71
N GLY A 5 -41.64 -5.96 43.77
CA GLY A 5 -42.23 -7.13 44.44
C GLY A 5 -43.61 -6.90 45.08
N HIS A 6 -44.11 -5.66 45.15
CA HIS A 6 -45.46 -5.37 45.65
C HIS A 6 -46.49 -5.16 44.52
N CYS A 7 -46.08 -4.58 43.39
CA CYS A 7 -46.92 -4.44 42.21
C CYS A 7 -46.89 -5.68 41.30
N GLN A 8 -45.89 -6.56 41.49
CA GLN A 8 -45.62 -7.73 40.65
C GLN A 8 -45.43 -7.42 39.15
N ASP A 9 -45.17 -6.15 38.84
CA ASP A 9 -44.98 -5.63 37.48
C ASP A 9 -43.74 -4.73 37.40
N ASP A 10 -43.22 -4.55 36.18
CA ASP A 10 -42.13 -3.62 35.89
C ASP A 10 -42.63 -2.18 35.94
N CYS A 11 -42.27 -1.49 37.02
CA CYS A 11 -42.74 -0.14 37.29
C CYS A 11 -41.67 0.90 36.94
N PRO A 12 -42.09 2.14 36.61
CA PRO A 12 -41.18 3.28 36.62
C PRO A 12 -40.68 3.51 38.05
N TYR A 13 -39.37 3.73 38.19
CA TYR A 13 -38.76 4.05 39.47
C TYR A 13 -38.58 5.56 39.59
N VAL A 14 -38.69 6.09 40.80
CA VAL A 14 -38.43 7.49 41.14
C VAL A 14 -37.26 7.49 42.12
N LYS A 15 -36.27 8.35 41.86
CA LYS A 15 -35.18 8.62 42.80
C LYS A 15 -35.57 9.81 43.64
N ASP A 16 -35.68 9.61 44.96
CA ASP A 16 -35.94 10.73 45.86
C ASP A 16 -34.73 11.67 45.88
N PRO A 17 -34.90 12.97 45.58
CA PRO A 17 -33.79 13.91 45.44
C PRO A 17 -33.06 14.19 46.77
N ASP A 18 -33.75 14.04 47.91
CA ASP A 18 -33.19 14.37 49.22
C ASP A 18 -32.44 13.20 49.88
N ASN A 19 -32.87 11.96 49.63
CA ASN A 19 -32.32 10.77 50.28
C ASN A 19 -31.62 9.80 49.30
N GLY A 20 -31.73 10.00 47.99
CA GLY A 20 -31.10 9.14 46.97
C GLY A 20 -31.67 7.71 46.91
N ILE A 21 -32.80 7.46 47.58
CA ILE A 21 -33.46 6.15 47.64
C ILE A 21 -34.23 5.90 46.34
N ILE A 22 -34.21 4.66 45.85
CA ILE A 22 -34.98 4.25 44.67
C ILE A 22 -36.32 3.71 45.13
N CYS A 23 -37.40 4.42 44.79
CA CYS A 23 -38.76 4.08 45.12
C CYS A 23 -39.55 3.66 43.87
N CYS A 24 -40.53 2.79 44.02
CA CYS A 24 -41.49 2.49 42.96
C CYS A 24 -42.43 3.67 42.76
N GLY A 25 -42.56 4.17 41.53
CA GLY A 25 -43.40 5.33 41.21
C GLY A 25 -44.91 5.10 41.35
N ILE A 26 -45.37 3.85 41.49
CA ILE A 26 -46.80 3.51 41.58
C ILE A 26 -47.22 3.24 43.03
N CYS A 27 -46.45 2.43 43.78
CA CYS A 27 -46.79 2.06 45.16
C CYS A 27 -45.98 2.78 46.24
N GLY A 28 -44.96 3.57 45.86
CA GLY A 28 -44.08 4.27 46.80
C GLY A 28 -43.17 3.35 47.62
N LYS A 29 -43.13 2.04 47.33
CA LYS A 29 -42.27 1.10 48.05
C LYS A 29 -40.81 1.33 47.68
N VAL A 30 -39.96 1.39 48.70
CA VAL A 30 -38.50 1.42 48.54
C VAL A 30 -38.04 0.10 47.91
N LEU A 31 -37.44 0.19 46.71
CA LEU A 31 -36.91 -0.94 45.96
C LEU A 31 -35.46 -1.20 46.35
N ASP A 32 -34.65 -0.15 46.46
CA ASP A 32 -33.27 -0.23 46.93
C ASP A 32 -32.99 0.88 47.95
N PRO A 33 -32.66 0.51 49.22
CA PRO A 33 -32.30 1.48 50.25
C PRO A 33 -30.85 1.97 50.13
N ASN A 34 -30.00 1.33 49.31
CA ASN A 34 -28.59 1.67 49.22
C ASN A 34 -28.37 2.76 48.16
N ILE A 35 -27.67 3.81 48.56
CA ILE A 35 -27.22 4.88 47.68
C ILE A 35 -25.92 4.42 47.02
N TYR A 36 -25.99 4.01 45.76
CA TYR A 36 -24.79 3.83 44.94
C TYR A 36 -24.46 5.16 44.29
N ASP A 37 -23.32 5.72 44.66
CA ASP A 37 -22.73 6.86 43.99
C ASP A 37 -21.76 6.34 42.92
N ASP A 38 -21.77 6.94 41.74
CA ASP A 38 -20.85 6.58 40.64
C ASP A 38 -19.43 7.11 40.90
N GLY A 39 -19.26 8.00 41.90
CA GLY A 39 -18.00 8.63 42.27
C GLY A 39 -17.41 8.15 43.61
N PRO A 40 -16.07 8.21 43.79
CA PRO A 40 -15.43 7.95 45.07
C PRO A 40 -15.72 9.09 46.06
N SER A 41 -16.48 8.82 47.12
CA SER A 41 -16.69 9.78 48.20
C SER A 41 -15.56 9.70 49.24
N PHE A 42 -15.01 10.85 49.65
CA PHE A 42 -13.95 10.93 50.65
C PHE A 42 -14.47 11.57 51.94
N VAL A 43 -14.26 10.90 53.07
CA VAL A 43 -14.57 11.44 54.40
C VAL A 43 -13.26 11.77 55.11
N LYS A 44 -13.22 12.93 55.77
CA LYS A 44 -12.09 13.30 56.61
C LYS A 44 -12.24 12.63 57.98
N ASP A 45 -11.22 11.90 58.41
CA ASP A 45 -11.11 11.45 59.79
C ASP A 45 -10.96 12.66 60.72
N SER A 46 -11.19 12.48 62.01
CA SER A 46 -10.98 13.52 63.04
C SER A 46 -9.55 14.08 63.07
N SER A 47 -8.60 13.39 62.44
CA SER A 47 -7.21 13.81 62.21
C SER A 47 -7.01 14.69 60.96
N GLY A 48 -8.07 14.98 60.19
CA GLY A 48 -8.03 15.78 58.97
C GLY A 48 -7.58 15.04 57.72
N GLN A 49 -7.21 13.76 57.82
CA GLN A 49 -6.84 12.92 56.68
C GLN A 49 -8.09 12.45 55.92
N SER A 50 -8.13 12.65 54.61
CA SER A 50 -9.22 12.16 53.75
C SER A 50 -9.05 10.66 53.49
N ARG A 51 -10.04 9.86 53.85
CA ARG A 51 -10.14 8.43 53.54
C ARG A 51 -11.33 8.17 52.62
N LEU A 52 -11.18 7.24 51.68
CA LEU A 52 -12.28 6.78 50.83
C LEU A 52 -13.38 6.17 51.71
N ARG A 53 -14.62 6.63 51.56
CA ARG A 53 -15.79 6.08 52.23
C ARG A 53 -16.38 4.97 51.36
N GLY A 54 -16.38 3.75 51.91
CA GLY A 54 -16.92 2.57 51.24
C GLY A 54 -15.82 1.59 50.81
N SER A 55 -16.25 0.38 50.44
CA SER A 55 -15.40 -0.63 49.82
C SER A 55 -15.65 -0.62 48.33
N ILE A 56 -14.59 -0.62 47.51
CA ILE A 56 -14.72 -0.77 46.07
C ILE A 56 -15.10 -2.23 45.82
N ILE A 57 -16.37 -2.48 45.49
CA ILE A 57 -16.84 -3.79 45.06
C ILE A 57 -16.40 -3.96 43.60
N LYS A 58 -15.27 -4.65 43.39
CA LYS A 58 -14.94 -5.15 42.06
C LYS A 58 -15.92 -6.28 41.75
N ALA A 59 -16.59 -6.22 40.60
CA ALA A 59 -17.42 -7.33 40.13
C ALA A 59 -16.54 -8.60 40.11
N ILE A 60 -16.95 -9.62 40.86
CA ILE A 60 -16.22 -10.89 41.03
C ILE A 60 -16.32 -11.75 39.76
N GLU A 61 -17.13 -11.36 38.77
CA GLU A 61 -17.38 -12.13 37.56
C GLU A 61 -16.18 -12.22 36.61
N ASP A 62 -15.23 -11.29 36.67
CA ASP A 62 -14.01 -11.42 35.88
C ASP A 62 -12.92 -12.12 36.69
N GLY A 63 -12.91 -13.46 36.59
CA GLY A 63 -11.73 -14.29 36.84
C GLY A 63 -10.55 -14.00 35.90
N CYS A 64 -10.41 -12.75 35.42
CA CYS A 64 -9.25 -12.26 34.72
C CYS A 64 -8.08 -12.24 35.72
N SER A 65 -7.31 -13.32 35.71
CA SER A 65 -6.16 -13.54 36.58
C SER A 65 -5.29 -12.27 36.64
N ILE A 66 -4.90 -11.84 37.85
CA ILE A 66 -3.89 -10.79 38.07
C ILE A 66 -2.63 -11.02 37.20
N SER A 67 -2.33 -12.28 36.88
CA SER A 67 -1.26 -12.67 35.94
C SER A 67 -1.48 -12.19 34.50
N ARG A 68 -2.73 -12.26 34.02
CA ARG A 68 -3.13 -11.78 32.69
C ARG A 68 -3.02 -10.26 32.62
N GLU A 69 -3.53 -9.54 33.61
CA GLU A 69 -3.41 -8.07 33.69
C GLU A 69 -1.94 -7.62 33.67
N ARG A 70 -1.06 -8.31 34.39
CA ARG A 70 0.40 -8.05 34.34
C ARG A 70 0.99 -8.28 32.95
N THR A 71 0.52 -9.30 32.23
CA THR A 71 0.99 -9.59 30.87
C THR A 71 0.50 -8.54 29.87
N GLU A 72 -0.74 -8.07 30.04
CA GLU A 72 -1.31 -6.96 29.26
C GLU A 72 -0.54 -5.66 29.50
N ALA A 73 -0.25 -5.33 30.77
CA ALA A 73 0.54 -4.16 31.14
C ALA A 73 1.95 -4.23 30.54
N LYS A 74 2.64 -5.37 30.65
CA LYS A 74 3.94 -5.58 30.02
C LYS A 74 3.89 -5.38 28.50
N GLY A 75 2.86 -5.91 27.84
CA GLY A 75 2.66 -5.71 26.40
C GLY A 75 2.46 -4.24 26.03
N ARG A 76 1.70 -3.48 26.84
CA ARG A 76 1.51 -2.04 26.67
C ARG A 76 2.82 -1.27 26.82
N ASP A 77 3.62 -1.61 27.82
CA ASP A 77 4.91 -0.95 28.05
C ASP A 77 5.87 -1.17 26.88
N GLU A 78 5.96 -2.39 26.34
CA GLU A 78 6.78 -2.69 25.14
C GLU A 78 6.32 -1.89 23.92
N ILE A 79 5.00 -1.80 23.68
CA ILE A 79 4.44 -0.99 22.59
C ILE A 79 4.82 0.49 22.81
N TRP A 80 4.70 0.99 24.04
CA TRP A 80 5.03 2.36 24.39
C TRP A 80 6.51 2.68 24.11
N GLN A 81 7.42 1.77 24.49
CA GLN A 81 8.85 1.91 24.21
C GLN A 81 9.15 1.97 22.71
N ILE A 82 8.54 1.07 21.92
CA ILE A 82 8.74 1.04 20.46
C ILE A 82 8.22 2.33 19.80
N VAL A 83 7.05 2.81 20.22
CA VAL A 83 6.45 4.06 19.69
C VAL A 83 7.32 5.27 19.98
N HIS A 84 7.88 5.37 21.19
CA HIS A 84 8.79 6.45 21.57
C HIS A 84 10.14 6.33 20.84
N GLY A 85 10.67 5.13 20.69
CA GLY A 85 11.92 4.90 19.95
C GLY A 85 11.82 5.29 18.47
N LEU A 86 10.72 4.94 17.81
CA LEU A 86 10.48 5.24 16.39
C LEU A 86 9.85 6.62 16.14
N HIS A 87 9.44 7.34 17.18
CA HIS A 87 8.75 8.63 17.09
C HIS A 87 7.50 8.57 16.19
N VAL A 88 6.64 7.56 16.41
CA VAL A 88 5.43 7.35 15.60
C VAL A 88 4.41 8.48 15.80
N SER A 89 4.12 9.22 14.73
CA SER A 89 3.14 10.31 14.73
C SER A 89 1.71 9.79 14.95
N GLY A 90 1.18 9.99 16.15
CA GLY A 90 -0.17 9.56 16.55
C GLY A 90 -0.29 9.12 18.01
N GLY A 91 0.78 9.24 18.80
CA GLY A 91 0.73 9.28 20.27
C GLY A 91 -0.04 8.12 20.90
N ASP A 92 -0.86 8.45 21.89
CA ASP A 92 -1.61 7.49 22.70
C ASP A 92 -2.70 6.74 21.94
N ASP A 93 -3.28 7.30 20.87
CA ASP A 93 -4.35 6.65 20.11
C ASP A 93 -3.84 5.39 19.38
N ILE A 94 -2.64 5.47 18.81
CA ILE A 94 -1.98 4.32 18.17
C ILE A 94 -1.63 3.28 19.23
N ILE A 95 -1.14 3.71 20.40
CA ILE A 95 -0.78 2.82 21.50
C ILE A 95 -2.03 2.07 21.99
N CYS A 96 -3.15 2.77 22.18
CA CYS A 96 -4.43 2.17 22.58
C CYS A 96 -4.94 1.17 21.54
N THR A 97 -4.88 1.54 20.25
CA THR A 97 -5.30 0.65 19.16
C THR A 97 -4.43 -0.60 19.07
N ALA A 98 -3.11 -0.45 19.16
CA ALA A 98 -2.16 -1.56 19.17
C ALA A 98 -2.35 -2.45 20.41
N HIS A 99 -2.62 -1.85 21.57
CA HIS A 99 -2.90 -2.57 22.80
C HIS A 99 -4.20 -3.39 22.70
N ASN A 100 -5.24 -2.88 22.04
CA ASN A 100 -6.45 -3.65 21.77
C ASN A 100 -6.18 -4.87 20.87
N PHE A 101 -5.34 -4.72 19.84
CA PHE A 101 -4.90 -5.88 19.04
C PHE A 101 -4.07 -6.87 19.86
N TYR A 102 -3.25 -6.38 20.80
CA TYR A 102 -2.48 -7.24 21.69
C TYR A 102 -3.37 -8.02 22.66
N LYS A 103 -4.43 -7.39 23.21
CA LYS A 103 -5.46 -8.07 24.02
C LYS A 103 -6.14 -9.20 23.24
N LEU A 104 -6.52 -8.92 22.00
CA LEU A 104 -7.12 -9.94 21.13
C LEU A 104 -6.13 -11.09 20.83
N ALA A 105 -4.84 -10.78 20.66
CA ALA A 105 -3.80 -11.79 20.49
C ALA A 105 -3.61 -12.65 21.76
N LEU A 106 -3.75 -12.05 22.95
CA LEU A 106 -3.70 -12.75 24.23
C LEU A 106 -4.88 -13.70 24.42
N ASP A 107 -6.09 -13.27 24.05
CA ASP A 107 -7.29 -14.13 24.10
C ASP A 107 -7.11 -15.40 23.26
N ASN A 108 -6.48 -15.26 22.10
CA ASN A 108 -6.15 -16.37 21.21
C ASN A 108 -4.87 -17.13 21.61
N SER A 109 -4.32 -16.88 22.81
CA SER A 109 -3.09 -17.54 23.31
C SER A 109 -1.85 -17.39 22.42
N PHE A 110 -1.80 -16.39 21.54
CA PHE A 110 -0.71 -16.20 20.57
C PHE A 110 0.62 -15.82 21.22
N THR A 111 0.57 -15.23 22.42
CA THR A 111 1.74 -14.77 23.18
C THR A 111 2.51 -15.90 23.86
N LYS A 112 1.95 -17.13 23.93
CA LYS A 112 2.60 -18.27 24.58
C LYS A 112 3.78 -18.77 23.75
N GLY A 113 4.98 -18.78 24.35
CA GLY A 113 6.21 -19.30 23.71
C GLY A 113 6.89 -18.34 22.72
N ARG A 114 6.39 -17.11 22.56
CA ARG A 114 6.99 -16.09 21.69
C ARG A 114 7.52 -14.92 22.51
N GLN A 115 8.52 -14.22 21.98
CA GLN A 115 8.99 -12.99 22.62
C GLN A 115 7.92 -11.91 22.57
N THR A 116 7.69 -11.23 23.69
CA THR A 116 6.66 -10.19 23.83
C THR A 116 6.92 -9.00 22.90
N SER A 117 8.19 -8.66 22.69
CA SER A 117 8.64 -7.60 21.78
C SER A 117 8.22 -7.84 20.33
N HIS A 118 8.34 -9.08 19.83
CA HIS A 118 7.96 -9.42 18.45
C HIS A 118 6.46 -9.31 18.23
N VAL A 119 5.67 -9.79 19.20
CA VAL A 119 4.21 -9.72 19.14
C VAL A 119 3.74 -8.27 19.27
N ALA A 120 4.33 -7.50 20.19
CA ALA A 120 4.06 -6.07 20.34
C ALA A 120 4.34 -5.29 19.04
N ALA A 121 5.48 -5.52 18.40
CA ALA A 121 5.82 -4.89 17.12
C ALA A 121 4.87 -5.29 15.99
N ALA A 122 4.47 -6.56 15.90
CA ALA A 122 3.50 -7.02 14.91
C ALA A 122 2.12 -6.36 15.10
N CYS A 123 1.63 -6.28 16.34
CA CYS A 123 0.38 -5.59 16.69
C CYS A 123 0.45 -4.09 16.37
N LEU A 124 1.57 -3.45 16.68
CA LEU A 124 1.81 -2.05 16.37
C LEU A 124 1.84 -1.80 14.85
N TYR A 125 2.45 -2.69 14.08
CA TYR A 125 2.46 -2.59 12.61
C TYR A 125 1.05 -2.67 12.01
N ILE A 126 0.17 -3.52 12.55
CA ILE A 126 -1.25 -3.57 12.15
C ILE A 126 -1.95 -2.24 12.44
N ALA A 127 -1.73 -1.66 13.63
CA ALA A 127 -2.30 -0.38 14.01
C ALA A 127 -1.78 0.76 13.09
N CYS A 128 -0.49 0.78 12.77
CA CYS A 128 0.10 1.75 11.85
C CYS A 128 -0.49 1.62 10.43
N ARG A 129 -0.74 0.40 9.96
CA ARG A 129 -1.35 0.14 8.65
C ARG A 129 -2.82 0.57 8.61
N ARG A 130 -3.56 0.41 9.72
CA ARG A 130 -4.92 0.92 9.85
C ARG A 130 -4.97 2.45 9.88
N GLY A 131 -3.98 3.09 10.51
CA GLY A 131 -3.87 4.55 10.58
C GLY A 131 -3.17 5.20 9.39
N GLU A 132 -2.88 4.44 8.32
CA GLU A 132 -2.16 4.87 7.11
C GLU A 132 -0.89 5.67 7.41
N LYS A 133 -0.15 5.24 8.44
CA LYS A 133 1.09 5.90 8.87
C LYS A 133 2.28 5.42 8.03
N PRO A 134 3.28 6.28 7.76
CA PRO A 134 4.40 5.97 6.88
C PRO A 134 5.50 5.14 7.58
N TYR A 135 5.13 3.97 8.11
CA TYR A 135 6.05 3.03 8.75
C TYR A 135 6.06 1.68 8.01
N LEU A 136 7.27 1.20 7.69
CA LEU A 136 7.48 -0.09 7.05
C LEU A 136 7.88 -1.13 8.09
N LEU A 137 7.66 -2.41 7.79
CA LEU A 137 8.06 -3.50 8.68
C LEU A 137 9.57 -3.51 8.98
N ILE A 138 10.38 -3.02 8.04
CA ILE A 138 11.84 -2.90 8.21
C ILE A 138 12.23 -1.89 9.29
N ASP A 139 11.47 -0.82 9.49
CA ASP A 139 11.76 0.17 10.54
C ASP A 139 11.69 -0.48 11.94
N PHE A 140 10.70 -1.36 12.16
CA PHE A 140 10.58 -2.11 13.41
C PHE A 140 11.66 -3.17 13.57
N SER A 141 12.09 -3.76 12.45
CA SER A 141 13.18 -4.72 12.40
C SER A 141 14.50 -4.10 12.83
N ASP A 142 14.78 -2.89 12.34
CA ASP A 142 16.00 -2.13 12.63
C ASP A 142 16.03 -1.67 14.10
N TYR A 143 14.88 -1.26 14.66
CA TYR A 143 14.77 -0.88 16.08
C TYR A 143 14.99 -2.07 17.02
N LEU A 144 14.42 -3.24 16.71
CA LEU A 144 14.55 -4.43 17.54
C LEU A 144 15.83 -5.24 17.25
N HIS A 145 16.57 -4.89 16.20
CA HIS A 145 17.74 -5.63 15.70
C HIS A 145 17.46 -7.11 15.39
N ILE A 146 16.33 -7.39 14.74
CA ILE A 146 15.92 -8.73 14.31
C ILE A 146 15.86 -8.78 12.78
N SER A 147 15.91 -9.97 12.20
CA SER A 147 15.68 -10.14 10.76
C SER A 147 14.19 -9.94 10.40
N VAL A 148 13.95 -9.21 9.31
CA VAL A 148 12.61 -8.88 8.81
C VAL A 148 11.78 -10.13 8.55
N TYR A 149 12.41 -11.24 8.17
CA TYR A 149 11.75 -12.52 7.89
C TYR A 149 11.10 -13.14 9.12
N VAL A 150 11.77 -13.08 10.28
CA VAL A 150 11.21 -13.61 11.53
C VAL A 150 10.01 -12.77 11.97
N LEU A 151 10.15 -11.45 11.92
CA LEU A 151 9.05 -10.54 12.27
C LEU A 151 7.87 -10.68 11.30
N GLY A 152 8.14 -10.82 10.00
CA GLY A 152 7.14 -11.08 8.96
C GLY A 152 6.40 -12.40 9.16
N ALA A 153 7.10 -13.47 9.55
CA ALA A 153 6.47 -14.75 9.86
C ALA A 153 5.53 -14.64 11.08
N VAL A 154 5.96 -13.95 12.14
CA VAL A 154 5.11 -13.69 13.31
C VAL A 154 3.89 -12.86 12.92
N PHE A 155 4.07 -11.84 12.09
CA PHE A 155 2.97 -11.02 11.57
C PHE A 155 1.95 -11.83 10.76
N LEU A 156 2.40 -12.67 9.81
CA LEU A 156 1.50 -13.51 9.01
C LEU A 156 0.73 -14.51 9.88
N GLN A 157 1.41 -15.14 10.84
CA GLN A 157 0.76 -16.05 11.79
C GLN A 157 -0.26 -15.32 12.67
N LEU A 158 0.05 -14.08 13.09
CA LEU A 158 -0.89 -13.25 13.84
C LEU A 158 -2.13 -12.91 12.99
N CYS A 159 -1.94 -12.52 11.73
CA CYS A 159 -3.05 -12.26 10.81
C CYS A 159 -3.93 -13.50 10.58
N GLN A 160 -3.33 -14.69 10.52
CA GLN A 160 -4.06 -15.96 10.41
C GLN A 160 -4.88 -16.26 11.67
N VAL A 161 -4.29 -16.08 12.86
CA VAL A 161 -4.96 -16.32 14.14
C VAL A 161 -6.11 -15.35 14.39
N LEU A 162 -5.93 -14.09 13.99
CA LEU A 162 -6.97 -13.05 14.11
C LEU A 162 -8.00 -13.08 12.97
N LEU A 163 -7.90 -14.04 12.03
CA LEU A 163 -8.76 -14.15 10.85
C LEU A 163 -8.83 -12.86 10.02
N LEU A 164 -7.74 -12.08 10.02
CA LEU A 164 -7.64 -10.82 9.29
C LEU A 164 -7.29 -11.00 7.81
N GLY A 165 -7.23 -12.24 7.32
CA GLY A 165 -6.86 -12.57 5.94
C GLY A 165 -7.79 -11.96 4.88
N GLU A 166 -9.07 -11.78 5.23
CA GLU A 166 -10.09 -11.19 4.35
C GLU A 166 -10.36 -9.71 4.66
N HIS A 167 -9.80 -9.17 5.74
CA HIS A 167 -10.10 -7.81 6.14
C HIS A 167 -9.39 -6.81 5.22
N PRO A 168 -10.08 -5.74 4.74
CA PRO A 168 -9.52 -4.71 3.86
C PRO A 168 -8.19 -4.10 4.29
N ILE A 169 -7.82 -4.19 5.58
CA ILE A 169 -6.59 -3.63 6.15
C ILE A 169 -5.34 -4.37 5.65
N VAL A 170 -5.45 -5.70 5.47
CA VAL A 170 -4.31 -6.54 5.03
C VAL A 170 -4.27 -6.64 3.51
N GLN A 171 -5.44 -6.65 2.85
CA GLN A 171 -5.52 -6.74 1.38
C GLN A 171 -5.19 -5.42 0.68
N LYS A 172 -5.50 -4.26 1.29
CA LYS A 172 -5.19 -2.96 0.68
C LYS A 172 -3.68 -2.83 0.46
N LEU A 173 -3.29 -2.66 -0.81
CA LEU A 173 -1.91 -2.39 -1.20
C LEU A 173 -1.44 -1.12 -0.50
N VAL A 174 -0.20 -1.15 0.00
CA VAL A 174 0.38 0.01 0.67
C VAL A 174 0.69 1.08 -0.39
N ASP A 175 0.11 2.26 -0.23
CA ASP A 175 0.32 3.39 -1.14
C ASP A 175 1.73 4.00 -0.93
N PRO A 176 2.57 4.13 -1.98
CA PRO A 176 3.95 4.60 -1.83
C PRO A 176 4.06 6.10 -1.53
N SER A 177 3.02 6.87 -1.86
CA SER A 177 2.94 8.32 -1.65
C SER A 177 3.10 8.71 -0.17
N LEU A 178 2.59 7.88 0.75
CA LEU A 178 2.66 8.14 2.19
C LEU A 178 4.10 8.25 2.70
N PHE A 179 5.04 7.51 2.11
CA PHE A 179 6.41 7.45 2.59
C PHE A 179 7.31 8.55 2.06
N ILE A 180 6.91 9.23 0.97
CA ILE A 180 7.76 10.21 0.27
C ILE A 180 8.20 11.31 1.23
N HIS A 181 7.28 11.95 1.94
CA HIS A 181 7.63 13.04 2.85
C HIS A 181 8.66 12.63 3.91
N ARG A 182 8.50 11.44 4.50
CA ARG A 182 9.44 10.92 5.51
C ARG A 182 10.83 10.64 4.93
N PHE A 183 10.90 10.06 3.73
CA PHE A 183 12.19 9.79 3.07
C PHE A 183 12.88 11.07 2.61
N THR A 184 12.11 12.05 2.12
CA THR A 184 12.63 13.36 1.72
C THR A 184 13.22 14.11 2.92
N GLU A 185 12.52 14.11 4.06
CA GLU A 185 13.02 14.70 5.31
C GLU A 185 14.32 14.03 5.79
N ARG A 186 14.41 12.70 5.70
CA ARG A 186 15.61 11.94 6.08
C ARG A 186 16.79 12.16 5.12
N LEU A 187 16.53 12.36 3.82
CA LEU A 187 17.58 12.57 2.80
C LEU A 187 18.14 14.00 2.84
N LEU A 188 17.26 15.01 2.89
CA LEU A 188 17.66 16.42 2.80
C LEU A 188 17.95 17.04 4.17
N GLY A 189 17.49 16.42 5.26
CA GLY A 189 17.55 17.00 6.62
C GLY A 189 16.74 18.29 6.79
N LYS A 190 16.06 18.74 5.73
CA LYS A 190 15.22 19.94 5.66
C LYS A 190 13.96 19.62 4.86
N ARG A 191 12.88 20.31 5.20
CA ARG A 191 11.57 20.10 4.57
C ARG A 191 11.48 20.90 3.26
N ASN A 192 11.94 20.30 2.16
CA ASN A 192 11.75 20.84 0.82
C ASN A 192 10.46 20.27 0.21
N ASN A 193 9.38 21.06 0.27
CA ASN A 193 8.09 20.64 -0.26
C ASN A 193 8.14 20.44 -1.78
N ALA A 194 8.87 21.30 -2.51
CA ALA A 194 9.00 21.19 -3.96
C ALA A 194 9.52 19.82 -4.44
N VAL A 195 10.56 19.28 -3.79
CA VAL A 195 11.11 17.94 -4.11
C VAL A 195 10.09 16.85 -3.77
N SER A 196 9.39 16.99 -2.65
CA SER A 196 8.36 16.02 -2.24
C SER A 196 7.19 16.00 -3.21
N ASP A 197 6.73 17.16 -3.67
CA ASP A 197 5.60 17.29 -4.60
C ASP A 197 5.96 16.70 -5.98
N THR A 198 7.15 17.01 -6.50
CA THR A 198 7.66 16.38 -7.72
C THR A 198 7.76 14.87 -7.57
N ALA A 199 8.29 14.37 -6.45
CA ALA A 199 8.37 12.93 -6.18
C ALA A 199 6.98 12.28 -6.10
N LEU A 200 5.97 12.95 -5.53
CA LEU A 200 4.59 12.48 -5.50
C LEU A 200 3.99 12.39 -6.91
N CYS A 201 4.22 13.39 -7.76
CA CYS A 201 3.79 13.36 -9.16
C CYS A 201 4.41 12.19 -9.92
N ILE A 202 5.70 11.92 -9.71
CA ILE A 202 6.39 10.77 -10.31
C ILE A 202 5.83 9.45 -9.77
N VAL A 203 5.58 9.31 -8.46
CA VAL A 203 4.95 8.10 -7.92
C VAL A 203 3.54 7.89 -8.51
N ALA A 204 2.78 8.96 -8.73
CA ALA A 204 1.47 8.88 -9.36
C ALA A 204 1.56 8.38 -10.80
N SER A 205 2.56 8.80 -11.59
CA SER A 205 2.77 8.24 -12.92
C SER A 205 3.21 6.78 -12.88
N MET A 206 4.13 6.42 -11.97
CA MET A 206 4.54 5.02 -11.78
C MET A 206 3.36 4.11 -11.39
N LYS A 207 2.35 4.64 -10.69
CA LYS A 207 1.12 3.92 -10.34
C LYS A 207 0.21 3.74 -11.56
N ARG A 208 0.12 4.74 -12.45
CA ARG A 208 -0.62 4.66 -13.72
C ARG A 208 0.02 3.64 -14.66
N ASP A 209 1.34 3.62 -14.72
CA ASP A 209 2.13 2.70 -15.55
C ASP A 209 2.26 1.30 -14.92
N TRP A 210 1.35 0.89 -14.01
CA TRP A 210 1.31 -0.44 -13.39
C TRP A 210 2.63 -0.95 -12.75
N MET A 211 3.57 -0.06 -12.41
CA MET A 211 4.87 -0.46 -11.85
C MET A 211 4.82 -0.84 -10.36
N GLN A 212 3.69 -0.58 -9.69
CA GLN A 212 3.48 -0.86 -8.27
C GLN A 212 3.18 -2.35 -7.99
N THR A 213 2.49 -3.02 -8.90
CA THR A 213 1.90 -4.33 -8.62
C THR A 213 2.95 -5.42 -8.45
N GLY A 214 2.84 -6.21 -7.37
CA GLY A 214 3.75 -7.33 -7.07
C GLY A 214 5.15 -6.92 -6.62
N ARG A 215 5.40 -5.63 -6.38
CA ARG A 215 6.74 -5.09 -6.09
C ARG A 215 6.76 -4.38 -4.75
N LYS A 216 7.94 -4.31 -4.12
CA LYS A 216 8.11 -3.60 -2.84
C LYS A 216 8.01 -2.09 -3.06
N PRO A 217 7.09 -1.37 -2.38
CA PRO A 217 6.84 0.06 -2.62
C PRO A 217 8.07 0.93 -2.31
N SER A 218 8.92 0.52 -1.36
CA SER A 218 10.16 1.23 -1.02
C SER A 218 11.03 1.47 -2.26
N GLY A 219 11.19 0.48 -3.14
CA GLY A 219 12.03 0.64 -4.33
C GLY A 219 11.52 1.70 -5.31
N LEU A 220 10.20 1.86 -5.41
CA LEU A 220 9.56 2.87 -6.25
C LEU A 220 9.70 4.26 -5.64
N CYS A 221 9.49 4.39 -4.32
CA CYS A 221 9.72 5.64 -3.59
C CYS A 221 11.17 6.12 -3.78
N GLY A 222 12.14 5.20 -3.68
CA GLY A 222 13.55 5.53 -3.89
C GLY A 222 13.86 6.00 -5.31
N ALA A 223 13.27 5.37 -6.32
CA ALA A 223 13.46 5.78 -7.72
C ALA A 223 12.85 7.15 -7.99
N ALA A 224 11.61 7.38 -7.50
CA ALA A 224 10.95 8.68 -7.63
C ALA A 224 11.71 9.79 -6.89
N LEU A 225 12.24 9.51 -5.70
CA LEU A 225 13.03 10.47 -4.94
C LEU A 225 14.36 10.80 -5.63
N TYR A 226 15.03 9.81 -6.23
CA TYR A 226 16.25 10.01 -7.01
C TYR A 226 16.00 10.95 -8.19
N ILE A 227 14.94 10.69 -8.97
CA ILE A 227 14.58 11.53 -10.12
C ILE A 227 14.23 12.94 -9.67
N ALA A 228 13.38 13.08 -8.63
CA ALA A 228 13.01 14.38 -8.10
C ALA A 228 14.21 15.17 -7.57
N ALA A 229 15.15 14.52 -6.88
CA ALA A 229 16.35 15.18 -6.38
C ALA A 229 17.21 15.73 -7.54
N LEU A 230 17.39 14.94 -8.60
CA LEU A 230 18.10 15.38 -9.81
C LEU A 230 17.39 16.54 -10.51
N SER A 231 16.06 16.51 -10.60
CA SER A 231 15.28 17.60 -11.20
C SER A 231 15.46 18.95 -10.48
N HIS A 232 15.68 18.93 -9.17
CA HIS A 232 15.90 20.13 -8.35
C HIS A 232 17.39 20.48 -8.20
N GLY A 233 18.29 19.80 -8.92
CA GLY A 233 19.74 20.08 -8.93
C GLY A 233 20.51 19.54 -7.71
N TYR A 234 19.98 18.52 -7.02
CA TYR A 234 20.70 17.83 -5.95
C TYR A 234 21.34 16.53 -6.45
N ASP A 235 22.66 16.50 -6.44
CA ASP A 235 23.45 15.33 -6.85
C ASP A 235 23.65 14.36 -5.67
N TYR A 236 22.70 13.45 -5.48
CA TYR A 236 22.84 12.34 -4.53
C TYR A 236 23.34 11.08 -5.23
N THR A 237 24.20 10.32 -4.54
CA THR A 237 24.59 9.01 -5.06
C THR A 237 23.45 8.00 -4.89
N LYS A 238 23.44 6.98 -5.76
CA LYS A 238 22.45 5.89 -5.66
C LYS A 238 22.56 5.14 -4.32
N ALA A 239 23.76 5.08 -3.76
CA ALA A 239 24.06 4.47 -2.47
C ALA A 239 23.40 5.25 -1.31
N ASP A 240 23.44 6.59 -1.34
CA ASP A 240 22.84 7.43 -0.30
C ASP A 240 21.33 7.22 -0.21
N ILE A 241 20.65 7.16 -1.36
CA ILE A 241 19.21 6.92 -1.43
C ILE A 241 18.85 5.48 -1.05
N ALA A 242 19.67 4.51 -1.47
CA ALA A 242 19.53 3.11 -1.07
C ALA A 242 19.58 2.94 0.46
N ALA A 243 20.47 3.68 1.14
CA ALA A 243 20.59 3.68 2.59
C ALA A 243 19.35 4.26 3.29
N VAL A 244 18.79 5.36 2.78
CA VAL A 244 17.60 6.01 3.37
C VAL A 244 16.35 5.13 3.23
N VAL A 245 16.19 4.47 2.09
CA VAL A 245 14.98 3.72 1.72
C VAL A 245 15.09 2.23 2.09
N HIS A 246 16.25 1.79 2.58
CA HIS A 246 16.56 0.41 2.97
C HIS A 246 16.28 -0.60 1.84
N VAL A 247 16.86 -0.33 0.66
CA VAL A 247 16.76 -1.16 -0.55
C VAL A 247 18.14 -1.31 -1.20
N CYS A 248 18.42 -2.47 -1.83
CA CYS A 248 19.67 -2.66 -2.56
C CYS A 248 19.76 -1.78 -3.82
N GLU A 249 20.95 -1.27 -4.11
CA GLU A 249 21.21 -0.41 -5.29
C GLU A 249 20.80 -1.06 -6.62
N ALA A 250 21.04 -2.37 -6.78
CA ALA A 250 20.65 -3.09 -7.99
C ALA A 250 19.12 -3.09 -8.21
N THR A 251 18.33 -3.11 -7.13
CA THR A 251 16.86 -3.03 -7.21
C THR A 251 16.41 -1.64 -7.60
N LEU A 252 17.04 -0.60 -7.05
CA LEU A 252 16.80 0.80 -7.41
C LEU A 252 17.11 1.03 -8.90
N PHE A 253 18.26 0.51 -9.37
CA PHE A 253 18.67 0.62 -10.77
C PHE A 253 17.69 -0.06 -11.73
N LYS A 254 17.20 -1.25 -11.40
CA LYS A 254 16.15 -1.93 -12.18
C LYS A 254 14.86 -1.11 -12.27
N ARG A 255 14.48 -0.36 -11.23
CA ARG A 255 13.31 0.52 -11.26
C ARG A 255 13.53 1.76 -12.12
N LEU A 256 14.74 2.32 -12.11
CA LEU A 256 15.08 3.46 -12.96
C LEU A 256 15.05 3.10 -14.45
N ILE A 257 15.64 1.95 -14.84
CA ILE A 257 15.60 1.46 -16.22
C ILE A 257 14.15 1.20 -16.68
N GLU A 258 13.34 0.66 -15.78
CA GLU A 258 11.94 0.40 -16.09
C GLU A 258 11.14 1.69 -16.29
N PHE A 259 11.41 2.72 -15.47
CA PHE A 259 10.81 4.03 -15.66
C PHE A 259 11.28 4.71 -16.95
N GLU A 260 12.55 4.56 -17.33
CA GLU A 260 13.07 5.07 -18.60
C GLU A 260 12.36 4.46 -19.80
N SER A 261 11.90 3.21 -19.67
CA SER A 261 11.19 2.53 -20.75
C SER A 261 9.71 2.88 -20.90
N THR A 262 9.12 3.60 -19.93
CA THR A 262 7.73 4.06 -20.06
C THR A 262 7.66 5.36 -20.84
N ASP A 263 6.51 5.62 -21.47
CA ASP A 263 6.29 6.86 -22.22
C ASP A 263 6.50 8.11 -21.34
N SER A 264 6.18 7.99 -20.05
CA SER A 264 6.42 8.98 -19.00
C SER A 264 7.91 9.33 -18.83
N GLY A 265 8.82 8.37 -19.05
CA GLY A 265 10.27 8.56 -18.92
C GLY A 265 10.93 9.28 -20.10
N SER A 266 10.26 9.31 -21.27
CA SER A 266 10.77 9.98 -22.48
C SER A 266 10.50 11.49 -22.52
N LEU A 267 9.62 11.99 -21.64
CA LEU A 267 9.24 13.40 -21.58
C LEU A 267 10.30 14.25 -20.85
N THR A 268 10.41 15.52 -21.24
CA THR A 268 11.22 16.47 -20.46
C THR A 268 10.58 16.68 -19.08
N ILE A 269 11.40 17.04 -18.08
CA ILE A 269 10.92 17.22 -16.70
C ILE A 269 9.81 18.30 -16.62
N GLU A 270 9.91 19.34 -17.45
CA GLU A 270 8.93 20.42 -17.51
C GLU A 270 7.62 19.97 -18.17
N ASP A 271 7.70 19.25 -19.30
CA ASP A 271 6.53 18.67 -19.97
C ASP A 271 5.84 17.61 -19.12
N PHE A 272 6.63 16.84 -18.36
CA PHE A 272 6.12 15.82 -17.44
C PHE A 272 5.31 16.43 -16.30
N LEU A 273 5.80 17.51 -15.69
CA LEU A 273 5.07 18.24 -14.66
C LEU A 273 3.79 18.87 -15.23
N ALA A 274 3.85 19.46 -16.43
CA ALA A 274 2.68 20.02 -17.10
C ALA A 274 1.60 18.95 -17.38
N LYS A 275 1.98 17.79 -17.93
CA LYS A 275 1.08 16.66 -18.19
C LYS A 275 0.47 16.10 -16.91
N ALA A 276 1.23 16.06 -15.82
CA ALA A 276 0.72 15.64 -14.51
C ALA A 276 -0.40 16.57 -13.99
N TYR A 277 -0.33 17.87 -14.25
CA TYR A 277 -1.39 18.81 -13.89
C TYR A 277 -2.64 18.65 -14.77
N GLU A 278 -2.48 18.44 -16.08
CA GLU A 278 -3.61 18.23 -17.00
C GLU A 278 -4.44 16.99 -16.67
N GLU A 279 -3.82 15.93 -16.18
CA GLU A 279 -4.49 14.68 -15.79
C GLU A 279 -5.17 14.72 -14.41
N THR A 280 -4.84 15.70 -13.55
CA THR A 280 -5.48 15.83 -12.21
C THR A 280 -6.88 16.42 -12.26
N VAL A 281 -7.26 17.05 -13.37
CA VAL A 281 -8.65 17.37 -13.64
C VAL A 281 -9.31 16.04 -14.04
N PRO A 282 -10.29 15.52 -13.28
CA PRO A 282 -11.04 14.36 -13.74
C PRO A 282 -11.66 14.76 -15.07
N LYS A 283 -11.17 14.24 -16.19
CA LYS A 283 -11.96 14.21 -17.43
C LYS A 283 -13.22 13.45 -17.05
N CYS A 284 -14.30 14.22 -16.89
CA CYS A 284 -15.58 13.80 -16.38
C CYS A 284 -15.92 12.38 -16.83
N SER A 285 -16.11 11.49 -15.85
CA SER A 285 -16.99 10.31 -15.88
C SER A 285 -17.80 10.19 -17.19
N ALA A 286 -17.20 9.58 -18.21
CA ALA A 286 -17.98 9.06 -19.32
C ALA A 286 -18.81 7.92 -18.74
N LYS A 287 -20.12 8.14 -18.58
CA LYS A 287 -21.06 7.08 -18.27
C LYS A 287 -20.93 6.03 -19.38
N TYR A 288 -20.61 4.80 -19.01
CA TYR A 288 -20.63 3.68 -19.95
C TYR A 288 -22.00 3.64 -20.65
N GLY A 289 -22.02 3.87 -21.96
CA GLY A 289 -23.20 3.64 -22.81
C GLY A 289 -23.76 4.83 -23.60
N GLU A 290 -23.19 6.04 -23.53
CA GLU A 290 -23.66 7.15 -24.38
C GLU A 290 -22.79 7.30 -25.65
N VAL A 291 -23.43 7.13 -26.81
CA VAL A 291 -22.85 7.13 -28.17
C VAL A 291 -22.35 8.54 -28.50
N LEU A 292 -21.04 8.72 -28.71
CA LEU A 292 -20.33 10.00 -28.85
C LEU A 292 -20.14 10.45 -30.32
N CYS A 293 -20.88 9.87 -31.26
CA CYS A 293 -20.75 10.20 -32.69
C CYS A 293 -21.67 11.36 -33.10
N GLU A 294 -21.13 12.37 -33.78
CA GLU A 294 -21.91 13.47 -34.38
C GLU A 294 -22.93 12.99 -35.42
N HIS A 295 -22.78 11.78 -35.95
CA HIS A 295 -23.65 11.20 -36.99
C HIS A 295 -24.91 10.50 -36.46
N LYS A 296 -25.28 10.74 -35.19
CA LYS A 296 -26.44 10.12 -34.53
C LYS A 296 -27.76 10.24 -35.30
N ASP A 297 -27.94 11.33 -36.05
CA ASP A 297 -29.19 11.63 -36.75
C ASP A 297 -29.27 11.07 -38.19
N LYS A 298 -28.20 10.47 -38.71
CA LYS A 298 -28.13 9.95 -40.09
C LYS A 298 -28.46 8.45 -40.23
N GLY A 299 -28.83 7.78 -39.14
CA GLY A 299 -29.31 6.39 -39.17
C GLY A 299 -28.24 5.33 -39.46
N ALA A 300 -26.95 5.65 -39.29
CA ALA A 300 -25.87 4.68 -39.43
C ALA A 300 -25.86 3.68 -38.26
N GLU A 301 -25.65 2.40 -38.57
CA GLU A 301 -25.51 1.36 -37.55
C GLU A 301 -24.25 1.57 -36.71
N HIS A 302 -24.32 1.23 -35.42
CA HIS A 302 -23.20 1.38 -34.51
C HIS A 302 -22.20 0.25 -34.76
N PHE A 303 -20.94 0.59 -34.99
CA PHE A 303 -19.89 -0.41 -35.22
C PHE A 303 -19.27 -0.88 -33.90
N SER A 304 -18.70 0.06 -33.13
CA SER A 304 -18.06 -0.22 -31.83
C SER A 304 -17.95 1.06 -30.99
N HIS A 305 -17.90 0.93 -29.66
CA HIS A 305 -17.77 2.03 -28.68
C HIS A 305 -18.74 3.22 -28.86
N GLY A 306 -19.88 3.01 -29.53
CA GLY A 306 -20.83 4.07 -29.83
C GLY A 306 -20.33 5.05 -30.91
N LEU A 307 -19.53 4.58 -31.86
CA LEU A 307 -19.12 5.30 -33.07
C LEU A 307 -19.64 4.58 -34.34
N CYS A 308 -19.85 5.35 -35.41
CA CYS A 308 -20.02 4.76 -36.75
C CYS A 308 -18.65 4.34 -37.30
N GLU A 309 -18.63 3.44 -38.29
CA GLU A 309 -17.42 2.89 -38.90
C GLU A 309 -16.41 3.98 -39.31
N GLU A 310 -16.86 5.00 -40.06
CA GLU A 310 -15.99 6.11 -40.49
C GLU A 310 -15.42 6.94 -39.33
N CYS A 311 -16.17 7.13 -38.25
CA CYS A 311 -15.68 7.86 -37.07
C CYS A 311 -14.78 6.99 -36.20
N TYR A 312 -15.01 5.68 -36.19
CA TYR A 312 -14.15 4.72 -35.51
C TYR A 312 -12.80 4.60 -36.21
N ASP A 313 -12.78 4.59 -37.55
CA ASP A 313 -11.54 4.53 -38.33
C ASP A 313 -10.75 5.83 -38.20
N ASN A 314 -11.40 6.99 -38.31
CA ASN A 314 -10.76 8.28 -38.03
C ASN A 314 -10.25 8.37 -36.59
N PHE A 315 -11.01 7.86 -35.61
CA PHE A 315 -10.55 7.79 -34.22
C PHE A 315 -9.33 6.88 -34.08
N THR A 316 -9.32 5.74 -34.75
CA THR A 316 -8.22 4.77 -34.71
C THR A 316 -6.96 5.34 -35.37
N GLU A 317 -7.10 6.06 -36.49
CA GLU A 317 -6.00 6.72 -37.19
C GLU A 317 -5.45 7.94 -36.43
N LEU A 318 -6.31 8.76 -35.83
CA LEU A 318 -5.89 9.95 -35.06
C LEU A 318 -5.34 9.60 -33.67
N SER A 319 -5.89 8.56 -33.05
CA SER A 319 -5.53 8.18 -31.67
C SER A 319 -4.49 7.06 -31.61
N GLY A 320 -4.19 6.41 -32.75
CA GLY A 320 -3.27 5.28 -32.82
C GLY A 320 -3.85 3.96 -32.28
N GLY A 321 -5.17 3.86 -32.12
CA GLY A 321 -5.86 2.71 -31.53
C GLY A 321 -5.99 2.75 -29.99
N LEU A 322 -6.69 1.76 -29.43
CA LEU A 322 -6.92 1.61 -27.98
C LEU A 322 -5.89 0.67 -27.31
N GLU A 323 -4.98 0.09 -28.09
CA GLU A 323 -3.94 -0.80 -27.60
C GLU A 323 -2.75 0.04 -27.15
N GLY A 324 -2.49 0.07 -25.84
CA GLY A 324 -1.28 0.72 -25.31
C GLY A 324 -1.36 1.16 -23.85
N GLY A 325 -2.56 1.31 -23.29
CA GLY A 325 -2.72 1.81 -21.91
C GLY A 325 -2.93 0.74 -20.83
N ALA A 326 -3.17 -0.52 -21.20
CA ALA A 326 -3.61 -1.56 -20.26
C ALA A 326 -2.50 -2.50 -19.78
N ASP A 327 -1.37 -2.54 -20.48
CA ASP A 327 -0.35 -3.56 -20.25
C ASP A 327 0.80 -3.06 -19.36
N PRO A 328 1.29 -3.90 -18.43
CA PRO A 328 2.44 -3.54 -17.60
C PRO A 328 3.68 -3.22 -18.46
N PRO A 329 4.56 -2.29 -18.06
CA PRO A 329 5.78 -1.94 -18.80
C PRO A 329 6.69 -3.14 -19.10
N ALA A 330 6.70 -4.14 -18.22
CA ALA A 330 7.42 -5.40 -18.44
C ALA A 330 6.86 -6.21 -19.64
N PHE A 331 5.55 -6.12 -19.88
CA PHE A 331 4.88 -6.73 -21.03
C PHE A 331 5.19 -5.93 -22.31
N GLN A 332 5.08 -4.60 -22.27
CA GLN A 332 5.44 -3.72 -23.39
C GLN A 332 6.91 -3.89 -23.81
N GLN A 333 7.84 -4.00 -22.85
CA GLN A 333 9.24 -4.32 -23.13
C GLN A 333 9.42 -5.69 -23.77
N ALA A 334 8.73 -6.72 -23.26
CA ALA A 334 8.80 -8.06 -23.82
C ALA A 334 8.26 -8.09 -25.25
N GLU A 335 7.20 -7.31 -25.52
CA GLU A 335 6.62 -7.16 -26.85
C GLU A 335 7.54 -6.39 -27.79
N LYS A 336 8.12 -5.27 -27.35
CA LYS A 336 9.14 -4.53 -28.12
C LYS A 336 10.35 -5.38 -28.43
N HIS A 337 10.85 -6.16 -27.46
CA HIS A 337 11.94 -7.12 -27.69
C HIS A 337 11.55 -8.22 -28.69
N ARG A 338 10.31 -8.74 -28.63
CA ARG A 338 9.81 -9.71 -29.64
C ARG A 338 9.72 -9.06 -31.02
N GLN A 339 9.23 -7.83 -31.11
CA GLN A 339 9.12 -7.07 -32.35
C GLN A 339 10.51 -6.73 -32.93
N ASP A 340 11.46 -6.31 -32.11
CA ASP A 340 12.83 -6.01 -32.52
C ASP A 340 13.60 -7.27 -32.91
N ALA A 341 13.39 -8.39 -32.21
CA ALA A 341 13.92 -9.69 -32.60
C ALA A 341 13.31 -10.15 -33.94
N ALA A 342 12.00 -9.94 -34.15
CA ALA A 342 11.32 -10.26 -35.41
C ALA A 342 11.77 -9.35 -36.57
N LYS A 343 12.04 -8.06 -36.32
CA LYS A 343 12.62 -7.14 -37.30
C LYS A 343 14.04 -7.56 -37.66
N ARG A 344 14.88 -7.85 -36.67
CA ARG A 344 16.25 -8.36 -36.90
C ARG A 344 16.25 -9.67 -37.67
N SER A 345 15.33 -10.60 -37.39
CA SER A 345 15.23 -11.85 -38.15
C SER A 345 14.76 -11.64 -39.59
N LYS A 346 13.89 -10.65 -39.84
CA LYS A 346 13.45 -10.27 -41.19
C LYS A 346 14.58 -9.57 -41.96
N GLU A 347 15.32 -8.68 -41.31
CA GLU A 347 16.49 -8.02 -41.90
C GLU A 347 17.58 -9.04 -42.26
N THR A 348 17.85 -10.04 -41.41
CA THR A 348 18.78 -11.11 -41.76
C THR A 348 18.29 -11.99 -42.91
N ALA A 349 16.97 -12.26 -42.98
CA ALA A 349 16.39 -13.02 -44.09
C ALA A 349 16.46 -12.27 -45.42
N VAL A 350 16.22 -10.94 -45.42
CA VAL A 350 16.35 -10.09 -46.61
C VAL A 350 17.82 -9.99 -47.08
N VAL A 351 18.77 -9.97 -46.14
CA VAL A 351 20.21 -10.00 -46.46
C VAL A 351 20.64 -11.37 -47.03
N GLU A 352 20.09 -12.49 -46.53
CA GLU A 352 20.34 -13.81 -47.10
C GLU A 352 19.71 -14.00 -48.49
N GLU A 353 18.49 -13.49 -48.71
CA GLU A 353 17.83 -13.53 -50.03
C GLU A 353 18.59 -12.68 -51.07
N THR A 354 19.02 -11.47 -50.70
CA THR A 354 19.82 -10.61 -51.60
C THR A 354 21.22 -11.18 -51.89
N LEU A 355 21.82 -11.93 -50.96
CA LEU A 355 23.08 -12.64 -51.20
C LEU A 355 22.89 -13.88 -52.09
N CYS A 356 21.73 -14.52 -52.06
CA CYS A 356 21.39 -15.63 -52.96
C CYS A 356 21.11 -15.14 -54.38
N GLU A 357 20.44 -14.00 -54.55
CA GLU A 357 20.14 -13.42 -55.87
C GLU A 357 21.40 -12.95 -56.62
N LEU A 358 22.40 -12.40 -55.91
CA LEU A 358 23.69 -12.01 -56.50
C LEU A 358 24.53 -13.22 -56.93
N ASN A 359 24.41 -14.36 -56.24
CA ASN A 359 25.13 -15.59 -56.61
C ASN A 359 24.47 -16.35 -57.78
N SER A 360 23.21 -16.06 -58.09
CA SER A 360 22.53 -16.62 -59.27
C SER A 360 22.75 -15.83 -60.57
N SER A 361 23.15 -14.55 -60.50
CA SER A 361 23.45 -13.74 -61.69
C SER A 361 24.84 -13.99 -62.28
N ASP A 362 25.80 -14.51 -61.51
CA ASP A 362 27.18 -14.77 -61.97
C ASP A 362 27.37 -16.13 -62.66
N VAL A 363 26.32 -16.94 -62.80
CA VAL A 363 26.40 -18.31 -63.35
C VAL A 363 25.88 -18.41 -64.81
N GLU A 364 25.20 -17.40 -65.34
CA GLU A 364 24.60 -17.49 -66.69
C GLU A 364 25.51 -17.08 -67.86
N ASP A 365 26.67 -16.44 -67.62
CA ASP A 365 27.52 -15.90 -68.71
C ASP A 365 28.73 -16.77 -69.12
N ASN A 366 28.84 -18.03 -68.68
CA ASN A 366 30.04 -18.85 -68.95
C ASN A 366 29.79 -20.28 -69.45
N ILE A 367 28.86 -20.47 -70.40
CA ILE A 367 28.76 -21.74 -71.14
C ILE A 367 28.67 -21.48 -72.64
N MET A 368 29.83 -21.25 -73.29
CA MET A 368 29.94 -21.45 -74.74
C MET A 368 31.34 -21.94 -75.14
N THR A 369 31.37 -23.23 -75.51
CA THR A 369 32.19 -23.93 -76.51
C THR A 369 33.08 -25.10 -76.03
N PRO A 370 33.15 -26.20 -76.81
CA PRO A 370 33.66 -27.50 -76.37
C PRO A 370 35.07 -27.76 -76.89
N TRP A 371 36.00 -28.21 -76.04
CA TRP A 371 37.32 -28.67 -76.50
C TRP A 371 37.67 -30.09 -76.06
N LYS A 372 38.29 -30.76 -77.03
CA LYS A 372 38.56 -32.18 -77.19
C LYS A 372 39.45 -32.74 -76.08
N VAL A 373 39.15 -33.98 -75.71
CA VAL A 373 40.04 -34.88 -74.98
C VAL A 373 41.10 -35.40 -75.96
N GLU A 374 42.38 -35.10 -75.69
CA GLU A 374 43.52 -35.87 -76.19
C GLU A 374 44.28 -36.50 -75.02
N VAL A 375 44.59 -37.77 -75.19
CA VAL A 375 45.25 -38.69 -74.26
C VAL A 375 46.73 -38.81 -74.64
N SER A 376 47.64 -38.78 -73.67
CA SER A 376 48.94 -39.51 -73.65
C SER A 376 49.62 -39.20 -72.30
N GLU A 377 49.73 -40.17 -71.39
CA GLU A 377 50.76 -41.22 -71.23
C GLU A 377 52.00 -40.80 -70.40
N HIS A 378 52.11 -41.51 -69.26
CA HIS A 378 53.30 -42.05 -68.59
C HIS A 378 54.44 -41.10 -68.10
N THR A 379 54.65 -41.05 -66.78
CA THR A 379 55.47 -42.04 -66.03
C THR A 379 55.19 -41.99 -64.53
#